data_AF-A0A1I2VL23-F1
#
_entry.id   AF-A0A1I2VL23-F1
#
_cell.length_a   1.000
_cell.length_b   1.000
_cell.length_c   1.000
_cell.angle_alpha   90.00
_cell.angle_beta   90.00
_cell.angle_gamma   90.00
#
_symmetry.space_group_name_H-M   'P 1'
#
loop_
_entity.id
_entity.type
_entity.pdbx_description
1 polymer ?
#
loop_
_entity_poly.entity_id
_entity_poly.type
_entity_poly.pdbx_seq_one_letter_code
_entity_poly.pdbx_strand_id
1 'polypeptide(L)'
;MMSTPSHELTLVCSELGTRDYLSGEIMTKQFRDVSQWLWKKYPEQISGWLRRGLTNLETPDKDRAPLRFDYSDEAGNLVPIDSAEDISAIAKMSPQVQWHPQVVGGANFRQAFGMNAAEILTNPKYKNWRCVVPGKPGYGIQAVGPDPQGIIRTWTVKPTADYPLSPPTVVSQPAYKDDICWRDGTLHYTGYSHGIGSPWNDVATRSTNPLFVLLTELLQKYKLAV
;
A
#
# COMPACT_ATOMS: atom_id res chain seq x y z
N MET A 1 -20.57 28.37 -36.95
CA MET A 1 -20.84 27.55 -35.75
C MET A 1 -19.50 27.10 -35.21
N MET A 2 -19.04 27.68 -34.10
CA MET A 2 -17.82 27.23 -33.43
C MET A 2 -18.18 25.96 -32.66
N SER A 3 -17.62 24.82 -33.08
CA SER A 3 -17.71 23.56 -32.34
C SER A 3 -17.11 23.77 -30.95
N THR A 4 -17.91 23.55 -29.90
CA THR A 4 -17.40 23.40 -28.55
C THR A 4 -16.30 22.34 -28.59
N PRO A 5 -15.06 22.61 -28.15
CA PRO A 5 -14.03 21.59 -28.17
C PRO A 5 -14.49 20.45 -27.28
N SER A 6 -14.65 19.26 -27.85
CA SER A 6 -14.85 18.07 -27.03
C SER A 6 -13.60 17.93 -26.17
N HIS A 7 -13.72 18.22 -24.88
CA HIS A 7 -12.65 18.03 -23.91
C HIS A 7 -12.46 16.52 -23.68
N GLU A 8 -12.02 15.82 -24.72
CA GLU A 8 -11.68 14.41 -24.66
C GLU A 8 -10.26 14.30 -24.12
N LEU A 9 -10.09 13.54 -23.04
CA LEU A 9 -8.77 13.24 -22.51
C LEU A 9 -8.29 11.91 -23.08
N THR A 10 -7.13 11.91 -23.72
CA THR A 10 -6.50 10.67 -24.21
C THR A 10 -5.64 10.07 -23.11
N LEU A 11 -5.85 8.80 -22.79
CA LEU A 11 -4.99 8.00 -21.92
C LEU A 11 -4.07 7.11 -22.75
N VAL A 12 -2.77 7.12 -22.47
CA VAL A 12 -1.78 6.30 -23.20
C VAL A 12 -0.89 5.53 -22.23
N CYS A 13 -0.71 4.23 -22.47
CA CYS A 13 0.32 3.42 -21.81
C CYS A 13 1.10 2.67 -22.89
N SER A 14 2.35 3.08 -23.11
CA SER A 14 3.20 2.51 -24.16
C SER A 14 3.64 1.09 -23.83
N GLU A 15 3.85 0.79 -22.55
CA GLU A 15 4.26 -0.51 -22.04
C GLU A 15 3.22 -1.60 -22.28
N LEU A 16 1.95 -1.22 -22.30
CA LEU A 16 0.82 -2.10 -22.57
C LEU A 16 0.28 -1.94 -24.00
N GLY A 17 0.80 -0.98 -24.77
CA GLY A 17 0.34 -0.69 -26.14
C GLY A 17 -1.12 -0.21 -26.20
N THR A 18 -1.61 0.43 -25.13
CA THR A 18 -3.01 0.85 -25.02
C THR A 18 -3.18 2.34 -25.23
N ARG A 19 -4.27 2.71 -25.90
CA ARG A 19 -4.75 4.08 -26.05
C ARG A 19 -6.25 4.12 -25.81
N ASP A 20 -6.69 4.98 -24.91
CA ASP A 20 -8.09 5.15 -24.52
C ASP A 20 -8.51 6.61 -24.55
N TYR A 21 -9.81 6.84 -24.69
CA TYR A 21 -10.41 8.17 -24.73
C TYR A 21 -11.44 8.30 -23.62
N LEU A 22 -11.32 9.35 -22.83
CA LEU A 22 -12.25 9.69 -21.75
C LEU A 22 -13.16 10.82 -22.21
N SER A 23 -14.48 10.58 -22.11
CA SER A 23 -15.52 11.54 -22.50
C SER A 23 -16.78 11.35 -21.65
N GLY A 24 -17.64 12.37 -21.58
CA GLY A 24 -18.94 12.26 -20.92
C GLY A 24 -18.83 12.20 -19.40
N GLU A 25 -19.55 11.28 -18.74
CA GLU A 25 -19.65 11.22 -17.28
C GLU A 25 -18.28 11.04 -16.58
N ILE A 26 -17.32 10.37 -17.22
CA ILE A 26 -16.00 10.19 -16.63
C ILE A 26 -15.24 11.52 -16.50
N MET A 27 -15.54 12.53 -17.32
CA MET A 27 -14.87 13.84 -17.26
C MET A 27 -15.19 14.62 -15.98
N THR A 28 -16.26 14.26 -15.28
CA THR A 28 -16.65 14.86 -14.00
C THR A 28 -16.16 14.07 -12.79
N LYS A 29 -15.30 13.06 -13.01
CA LYS A 29 -14.75 12.19 -11.96
C LYS A 29 -13.31 12.57 -11.61
N GLN A 30 -12.76 11.84 -10.65
CA GLN A 30 -11.36 11.93 -10.23
C GLN A 30 -10.52 10.80 -10.85
N PHE A 31 -9.20 10.97 -10.90
CA PHE A 31 -8.30 9.95 -11.45
C PHE A 31 -8.33 8.60 -10.70
N ARG A 32 -8.76 8.58 -9.43
CA ARG A 32 -9.05 7.33 -8.70
C ARG A 32 -10.10 6.46 -9.40
N ASP A 33 -11.12 7.08 -10.02
CA ASP A 33 -12.21 6.36 -10.69
C ASP A 33 -11.72 5.79 -12.03
N VAL A 34 -10.85 6.53 -12.72
CA VAL A 34 -10.14 6.08 -13.92
C VAL A 34 -9.22 4.91 -13.60
N SER A 35 -8.51 4.96 -12.47
CA SER A 35 -7.67 3.85 -12.01
C SER A 35 -8.47 2.56 -11.83
N GLN A 36 -9.62 2.64 -11.16
CA GLN A 36 -10.51 1.48 -11.00
C GLN A 36 -11.04 0.95 -12.34
N TRP A 37 -11.35 1.86 -13.28
CA TRP A 37 -11.81 1.49 -14.62
C TRP A 37 -10.71 0.76 -15.42
N LEU A 38 -9.47 1.27 -15.41
CA LEU A 38 -8.33 0.64 -16.09
C LEU A 38 -8.05 -0.76 -15.53
N TRP A 39 -8.14 -0.95 -14.21
CA TRP A 39 -8.00 -2.26 -13.58
C TRP A 39 -9.09 -3.26 -13.98
N LYS A 40 -10.32 -2.79 -14.22
CA LYS A 40 -11.39 -3.63 -14.77
C LYS A 40 -11.17 -3.97 -16.24
N LYS A 41 -10.59 -3.05 -17.01
CA LYS A 41 -10.41 -3.20 -18.46
C LYS A 41 -9.18 -4.03 -18.83
N TYR A 42 -8.06 -3.86 -18.13
CA TYR A 42 -6.77 -4.49 -18.44
C TYR A 42 -6.20 -5.35 -17.29
N PRO A 43 -7.00 -6.20 -16.61
CA PRO A 43 -6.55 -6.89 -15.40
C PRO A 43 -5.34 -7.80 -15.64
N GLU A 44 -5.31 -8.52 -16.76
CA GLU A 44 -4.24 -9.47 -17.08
C GLU A 44 -2.96 -8.80 -17.52
N GLN A 45 -3.04 -7.74 -18.32
CA GLN A 45 -1.91 -6.98 -18.83
C GLN A 45 -1.18 -6.27 -17.69
N ILE A 46 -1.94 -5.59 -16.82
CA ILE A 46 -1.40 -4.93 -15.63
C ILE A 46 -0.76 -5.99 -14.71
N SER A 47 -1.46 -7.09 -14.44
CA SER A 47 -0.91 -8.18 -13.62
C SER A 47 0.34 -8.81 -14.22
N GLY A 48 0.39 -8.97 -15.54
CA GLY A 48 1.54 -9.49 -16.27
C GLY A 48 2.74 -8.55 -16.18
N TRP A 49 2.51 -7.24 -16.34
CA TRP A 49 3.52 -6.20 -16.16
C TRP A 49 4.13 -6.24 -14.76
N LEU A 50 3.29 -6.21 -13.73
CA LEU A 50 3.75 -6.25 -12.34
C LEU A 50 4.50 -7.54 -12.02
N ARG A 51 4.05 -8.69 -12.52
CA ARG A 51 4.75 -9.98 -12.36
C ARG A 51 6.14 -9.97 -12.99
N ARG A 52 6.28 -9.40 -14.20
CA ARG A 52 7.58 -9.25 -14.86
C ARG A 52 8.51 -8.32 -14.08
N GLY A 53 7.99 -7.20 -13.59
CA GLY A 53 8.76 -6.23 -12.81
C GLY A 53 9.19 -6.72 -11.42
N LEU A 54 8.47 -7.69 -10.84
CA LEU A 54 8.67 -8.13 -9.45
C LEU A 54 9.27 -9.53 -9.27
N THR A 55 9.66 -10.22 -10.35
CA THR A 55 10.27 -11.59 -10.39
C THR A 55 9.82 -12.52 -9.25
N ASN A 56 8.93 -13.48 -9.56
CA ASN A 56 8.46 -14.57 -8.66
C ASN A 56 7.34 -14.22 -7.67
N LEU A 57 6.39 -13.37 -8.06
CA LEU A 57 5.16 -13.17 -7.30
C LEU A 57 3.94 -13.82 -7.97
N GLU A 58 3.16 -14.59 -7.20
CA GLU A 58 1.75 -14.83 -7.49
C GLU A 58 1.03 -13.48 -7.52
N THR A 59 0.09 -13.34 -8.47
CA THR A 59 -0.59 -12.12 -8.90
C THR A 59 -0.72 -11.10 -7.75
N PRO A 60 -0.10 -9.91 -7.83
CA PRO A 60 -0.40 -8.84 -6.90
C PRO A 60 -1.92 -8.60 -6.98
N ASP A 61 -2.56 -8.67 -5.82
CA ASP A 61 -3.99 -8.45 -5.66
C ASP A 61 -4.38 -7.15 -6.38
N LYS A 62 -5.51 -7.17 -7.10
CA LYS A 62 -6.03 -6.04 -7.89
C LYS A 62 -6.13 -4.72 -7.10
N ASP A 63 -6.12 -4.80 -5.78
CA ASP A 63 -6.21 -3.69 -4.84
C ASP A 63 -4.84 -3.14 -4.38
N ARG A 64 -3.70 -3.63 -4.92
CA ARG A 64 -2.38 -3.45 -4.28
C ARG A 64 -1.27 -2.74 -5.07
N ALA A 65 -1.45 -2.42 -6.35
CA ALA A 65 -0.44 -1.66 -7.10
C ALA A 65 -1.07 -0.37 -7.68
N PRO A 66 -0.58 0.83 -7.27
CA PRO A 66 -1.12 2.08 -7.77
C PRO A 66 -0.77 2.24 -9.25
N LEU A 67 -1.72 2.75 -10.03
CA LEU A 67 -1.44 3.30 -11.35
C LEU A 67 -0.97 4.74 -11.16
N ARG A 68 0.14 5.12 -11.79
CA ARG A 68 0.55 6.53 -11.86
C ARG A 68 0.00 7.13 -13.14
N PHE A 69 -0.42 8.38 -13.04
CA PHE A 69 -0.83 9.21 -14.15
C PHE A 69 0.13 10.39 -14.24
N ASP A 70 0.56 10.73 -15.44
CA ASP A 70 1.45 11.85 -15.71
C ASP A 70 0.95 12.62 -16.94
N TYR A 71 0.99 13.95 -16.93
CA TYR A 71 0.80 14.74 -18.14
C TYR A 71 2.10 15.46 -18.52
N SER A 72 2.26 15.80 -19.80
CA SER A 72 3.36 16.65 -20.24
C SER A 72 2.97 18.12 -20.09
N ASP A 73 3.76 18.89 -19.34
CA ASP A 73 3.63 20.35 -19.31
C ASP A 73 4.12 21.01 -20.61
N GLU A 74 3.98 22.34 -20.71
CA GLU A 74 4.41 23.12 -21.89
C GLU A 74 5.92 23.03 -22.17
N ALA A 75 6.73 22.73 -21.15
CA ALA A 75 8.17 22.55 -21.27
C ALA A 75 8.56 21.10 -21.62
N GLY A 76 7.60 20.19 -21.73
CA GLY A 76 7.83 18.77 -22.01
C GLY A 76 8.16 17.92 -20.78
N ASN A 77 8.06 18.47 -19.57
CA ASN A 77 8.29 17.69 -18.35
C ASN A 77 7.07 16.86 -18.01
N LEU A 78 7.30 15.64 -17.52
CA LEU A 78 6.24 14.79 -16.98
C LEU A 78 5.90 15.25 -15.57
N VAL A 79 4.66 15.68 -15.38
CA VAL A 79 4.11 16.11 -14.09
C VAL A 79 3.17 15.02 -13.56
N PRO A 80 3.40 14.48 -12.36
CA PRO A 80 2.53 13.46 -11.78
C PRO A 80 1.19 14.05 -11.36
N ILE A 81 0.13 13.27 -11.54
CA ILE A 81 -1.26 13.60 -11.21
C ILE A 81 -1.66 12.81 -9.95
N ASP A 82 -2.20 13.50 -8.94
CA ASP A 82 -2.75 12.83 -7.76
C ASP A 82 -4.08 12.15 -8.11
N SER A 83 -4.32 10.96 -7.54
CA SER A 83 -5.57 10.23 -7.66
C SER A 83 -6.83 11.04 -7.28
N ALA A 84 -6.71 12.05 -6.43
CA ALA A 84 -7.79 12.94 -6.02
C ALA A 84 -8.04 14.10 -6.99
N GLU A 85 -7.19 14.32 -7.99
CA GLU A 85 -7.37 15.41 -8.96
C GLU A 85 -8.51 15.14 -9.94
N ASP A 86 -9.15 16.23 -10.37
CA ASP A 86 -10.29 16.22 -11.27
C ASP A 86 -9.85 16.10 -12.74
N ILE A 87 -10.48 15.18 -13.47
CA ILE A 87 -10.15 14.90 -14.88
C ILE A 87 -10.39 16.13 -15.76
N SER A 88 -11.49 16.86 -15.52
CA SER A 88 -11.81 18.07 -16.28
C SER A 88 -10.80 19.21 -16.09
N ALA A 89 -10.09 19.25 -14.95
CA ALA A 89 -9.06 20.25 -14.72
C ALA A 89 -7.80 19.88 -15.52
N ILE A 90 -7.35 18.62 -15.41
CA ILE A 90 -6.18 18.12 -16.15
C ILE A 90 -6.42 18.18 -17.67
N ALA A 91 -7.60 17.82 -18.16
CA ALA A 91 -7.91 17.85 -19.59
C ALA A 91 -7.86 19.25 -20.22
N LYS A 92 -7.98 20.32 -19.41
CA LYS A 92 -7.79 21.71 -19.88
C LYS A 92 -6.30 22.07 -19.98
N MET A 93 -5.46 21.45 -19.17
CA MET A 93 -4.02 21.68 -19.15
C MET A 93 -3.30 20.86 -20.22
N SER A 94 -3.72 19.60 -20.40
CA SER A 94 -3.16 18.70 -21.39
C SER A 94 -4.23 17.76 -21.95
N PRO A 95 -4.33 17.61 -23.28
CA PRO A 95 -5.28 16.70 -23.91
C PRO A 95 -4.85 15.22 -23.79
N GLN A 96 -3.63 14.96 -23.28
CA GLN A 96 -3.06 13.64 -23.19
C GLN A 96 -2.44 13.39 -21.81
N VAL A 97 -2.81 12.26 -21.22
CA VAL A 97 -2.24 11.74 -19.98
C VAL A 97 -1.62 10.38 -20.24
N GLN A 98 -0.40 10.20 -19.77
CA GLN A 98 0.26 8.91 -19.71
C GLN A 98 -0.18 8.20 -18.44
N TRP A 99 -0.39 6.89 -18.52
CA TRP A 99 -0.64 6.07 -17.35
C TRP A 99 0.27 4.86 -17.35
N HIS A 100 0.76 4.48 -16.17
CA HIS A 100 1.73 3.40 -16.03
C HIS A 100 1.36 2.55 -14.81
N PRO A 101 1.33 1.22 -14.94
CA PRO A 101 1.36 0.37 -13.77
C PRO A 101 2.68 0.56 -13.02
N GLN A 102 2.61 1.07 -11.80
CA GLN A 102 3.83 1.27 -11.03
C GLN A 102 4.24 -0.01 -10.31
N VAL A 103 5.53 -0.31 -10.44
CA VAL A 103 6.24 -1.17 -9.50
C VAL A 103 6.77 -0.26 -8.40
N VAL A 104 5.99 -0.07 -7.32
CA VAL A 104 6.47 0.68 -6.16
C VAL A 104 7.46 -0.20 -5.39
N GLY A 105 8.72 0.25 -5.33
CA GLY A 105 9.78 -0.38 -4.54
C GLY A 105 10.67 -1.34 -5.33
N GLY A 106 11.89 -0.88 -5.66
CA GLY A 106 13.00 -1.72 -6.10
C GLY A 106 13.52 -2.71 -5.04
N ALA A 107 12.90 -2.74 -3.86
CA ALA A 107 12.95 -3.87 -2.94
C ALA A 107 11.49 -4.28 -2.68
N ASN A 108 11.12 -5.50 -3.10
CA ASN A 108 9.81 -6.08 -2.87
C ASN A 108 9.44 -5.83 -1.39
N PHE A 109 8.35 -5.10 -1.09
CA PHE A 109 7.96 -4.78 0.29
C PHE A 109 7.85 -6.05 1.16
N ARG A 110 7.55 -7.21 0.54
CA ARG A 110 7.57 -8.53 1.18
C ARG A 110 8.98 -9.03 1.45
N GLN A 111 9.97 -8.69 0.62
CA GLN A 111 11.37 -8.95 0.87
C GLN A 111 11.88 -8.07 2.00
N ALA A 112 11.61 -6.76 1.99
CA ALA A 112 11.97 -5.85 3.08
C ALA A 112 11.35 -6.32 4.41
N PHE A 113 10.03 -6.57 4.41
CA PHE A 113 9.33 -7.14 5.56
C PHE A 113 9.86 -8.53 5.90
N GLY A 114 10.14 -9.37 4.90
CA GLY A 114 10.60 -10.74 5.07
C GLY A 114 11.98 -10.84 5.70
N MET A 115 12.91 -9.96 5.32
CA MET A 115 14.23 -9.83 5.96
C MET A 115 14.08 -9.39 7.41
N ASN A 116 13.29 -8.34 7.64
CA ASN A 116 13.04 -7.81 8.98
C ASN A 116 12.36 -8.85 9.88
N ALA A 117 11.38 -9.59 9.37
CA ALA A 117 10.70 -10.65 10.08
C ALA A 117 11.59 -11.87 10.30
N ALA A 118 12.41 -12.27 9.31
CA ALA A 118 13.35 -13.39 9.47
C ALA A 118 14.36 -13.12 10.60
N GLU A 119 14.92 -11.91 10.65
CA GLU A 119 15.81 -11.49 11.73
C GLU A 119 15.14 -11.64 13.11
N ILE A 120 13.91 -11.16 13.25
CA ILE A 120 13.15 -11.23 14.51
C ILE A 120 12.84 -12.69 14.88
N LEU A 121 12.37 -13.50 13.93
CA LEU A 121 11.96 -14.88 14.18
C LEU A 121 13.13 -15.80 14.59
N THR A 122 14.38 -15.42 14.30
CA THR A 122 15.56 -16.14 14.80
C THR A 122 15.88 -15.84 16.26
N ASN A 123 15.31 -14.78 16.84
CA ASN A 123 15.58 -14.38 18.22
C ASN A 123 14.69 -15.15 19.21
N PRO A 124 15.26 -15.84 20.22
CA PRO A 124 14.50 -16.63 21.20
C PRO A 124 13.39 -15.88 21.94
N LYS A 125 13.54 -14.55 22.10
CA LYS A 125 12.52 -13.68 22.71
C LYS A 125 11.18 -13.71 21.95
N TYR A 126 11.21 -13.98 20.65
CA TYR A 126 10.05 -14.00 19.76
C TYR A 126 9.66 -15.42 19.33
N LYS A 127 10.02 -16.46 20.10
CA LYS A 127 9.73 -17.86 19.80
C LYS A 127 8.24 -18.20 19.54
N ASN A 128 7.32 -17.39 20.07
CA ASN A 128 5.88 -17.56 19.90
C ASN A 128 5.35 -16.89 18.60
N TRP A 129 6.20 -16.13 17.92
CA TRP A 129 5.93 -15.60 16.60
C TRP A 129 6.29 -16.62 15.52
N ARG A 130 5.46 -16.67 14.48
CA ARG A 130 5.66 -17.56 13.32
C ARG A 130 5.16 -16.90 12.05
N CYS A 131 5.61 -17.38 10.90
CA CYS A 131 5.08 -16.92 9.62
C CYS A 131 3.60 -17.30 9.47
N VAL A 132 2.79 -16.40 8.91
CA VAL A 132 1.38 -16.69 8.57
C VAL A 132 1.29 -17.82 7.54
N VAL A 133 2.20 -17.79 6.56
CA VAL A 133 2.44 -18.90 5.63
C VAL A 133 3.70 -19.62 6.07
N PRO A 134 3.66 -20.93 6.39
CA PRO A 134 4.83 -21.67 6.85
C PRO A 134 6.04 -21.45 5.94
N GLY A 135 7.16 -21.00 6.53
CA GLY A 135 8.40 -20.73 5.82
C GLY A 135 8.45 -19.45 4.97
N LYS A 136 7.43 -18.58 5.00
CA LYS A 136 7.37 -17.35 4.16
C LYS A 136 7.12 -16.07 4.99
N PRO A 137 8.15 -15.50 5.64
CA PRO A 137 8.01 -14.34 6.53
C PRO A 137 7.50 -13.07 5.84
N GLY A 138 7.74 -12.90 4.53
CA GLY A 138 7.29 -11.75 3.74
C GLY A 138 5.76 -11.64 3.54
N TYR A 139 5.00 -12.66 3.90
CA TYR A 139 3.53 -12.66 3.83
C TYR A 139 2.87 -12.23 5.14
N GLY A 140 3.66 -12.00 6.18
CA GLY A 140 3.22 -11.67 7.52
C GLY A 140 3.69 -12.67 8.56
N ILE A 141 3.61 -12.24 9.81
CA ILE A 141 3.90 -13.02 11.00
C ILE A 141 2.72 -12.97 11.95
N GLN A 142 2.60 -13.98 12.80
CA GLN A 142 1.58 -14.03 13.84
C GLN A 142 2.13 -14.60 15.13
N ALA A 143 1.54 -14.21 16.25
CA ALA A 143 1.77 -14.81 17.55
C ALA A 143 0.44 -15.09 18.24
N VAL A 144 0.44 -16.09 19.13
CA VAL A 144 -0.71 -16.40 19.99
C VAL A 144 -0.25 -16.27 21.44
N GLY A 145 -0.99 -15.53 22.24
CA GLY A 145 -0.66 -15.32 23.66
C GLY A 145 -1.74 -14.55 24.42
N PRO A 146 -1.68 -14.55 25.76
CA PRO A 146 -2.56 -13.75 26.59
C PRO A 146 -2.27 -12.26 26.41
N ASP A 147 -3.31 -11.44 26.49
CA ASP A 147 -3.20 -9.99 26.68
C ASP A 147 -3.07 -9.62 28.17
N PRO A 148 -2.97 -8.34 28.56
CA PRO A 148 -2.90 -7.92 29.96
C PRO A 148 -4.10 -8.34 30.83
N GLN A 149 -5.24 -8.64 30.22
CA GLN A 149 -6.49 -9.08 30.84
C GLN A 149 -6.57 -10.62 30.91
N GLY A 150 -5.56 -11.35 30.42
CA GLY A 150 -5.50 -12.80 30.39
C GLY A 150 -6.28 -13.44 29.23
N ILE A 151 -6.80 -12.65 28.28
CA ILE A 151 -7.53 -13.15 27.12
C ILE A 151 -6.52 -13.64 26.08
N ILE A 152 -6.63 -14.90 25.68
CA ILE A 152 -5.79 -15.46 24.61
C ILE A 152 -6.19 -14.84 23.28
N ARG A 153 -5.22 -14.20 22.60
CA ARG A 153 -5.41 -13.56 21.30
C ARG A 153 -4.39 -14.06 20.28
N THR A 154 -4.84 -14.11 19.02
CA THR A 154 -3.98 -14.21 17.86
C THR A 154 -3.71 -12.82 17.32
N TRP A 155 -2.44 -12.46 17.24
CA TRP A 155 -1.97 -11.20 16.69
C TRP A 155 -1.35 -11.48 15.33
N THR A 156 -1.80 -10.79 14.30
CA THR A 156 -1.33 -10.97 12.92
C THR A 156 -0.78 -9.66 12.42
N VAL A 157 0.46 -9.66 11.93
CA VAL A 157 1.15 -8.51 11.34
C VAL A 157 1.43 -8.80 9.87
N LYS A 158 0.98 -7.93 8.96
CA LYS A 158 1.20 -8.06 7.51
C LYS A 158 1.74 -6.75 6.94
N PRO A 159 2.69 -6.78 5.98
CA PRO A 159 3.19 -5.56 5.38
C PRO A 159 2.10 -4.85 4.56
N THR A 160 2.12 -3.53 4.58
CA THR A 160 1.43 -2.70 3.57
C THR A 160 2.23 -2.69 2.26
N ALA A 161 1.59 -2.26 1.17
CA ALA A 161 2.19 -2.27 -0.17
C ALA A 161 3.43 -1.37 -0.30
N ASP A 162 3.56 -0.40 0.60
CA ASP A 162 4.59 0.63 0.66
C ASP A 162 5.51 0.47 1.87
N TYR A 163 5.44 -0.65 2.60
CA TYR A 163 6.37 -0.93 3.69
C TYR A 163 7.84 -0.84 3.22
N PRO A 164 8.75 -0.18 3.96
CA PRO A 164 8.58 0.33 5.33
C PRO A 164 8.07 1.78 5.42
N LEU A 165 7.68 2.44 4.32
CA LEU A 165 7.24 3.84 4.35
C LEU A 165 5.92 4.02 5.11
N SER A 166 5.04 3.03 5.08
CA SER A 166 3.85 2.95 5.97
C SER A 166 3.91 1.77 6.92
N PRO A 167 3.21 1.85 8.06
CA PRO A 167 3.20 0.80 9.06
C PRO A 167 2.53 -0.47 8.53
N PRO A 168 3.03 -1.66 8.90
CA PRO A 168 2.31 -2.89 8.61
C PRO A 168 0.95 -2.90 9.32
N THR A 169 -0.01 -3.63 8.77
CA THR A 169 -1.31 -3.85 9.41
C THR A 169 -1.15 -4.85 10.55
N VAL A 170 -1.61 -4.50 11.75
CA VAL A 170 -1.67 -5.40 12.91
C VAL A 170 -3.12 -5.66 13.30
N VAL A 171 -3.51 -6.92 13.40
CA VAL A 171 -4.88 -7.35 13.75
C VAL A 171 -4.82 -8.28 14.97
N SER A 172 -5.77 -8.13 15.88
CA SER A 172 -5.98 -8.98 17.05
C SER A 172 -7.31 -9.74 16.95
N GLN A 173 -7.29 -11.04 17.26
CA GLN A 173 -8.48 -11.89 17.32
C GLN A 173 -8.47 -12.75 18.59
N PRO A 174 -9.46 -12.63 19.50
CA PRO A 174 -10.57 -11.65 19.48
C PRO A 174 -10.07 -10.20 19.50
N ALA A 175 -10.94 -9.25 19.14
CA ALA A 175 -10.58 -7.83 19.02
C ALA A 175 -10.14 -7.23 20.36
N TYR A 176 -8.95 -6.63 20.40
CA TYR A 176 -8.47 -5.84 21.54
C TYR A 176 -9.21 -4.50 21.59
N LYS A 177 -9.75 -4.14 22.76
CA LYS A 177 -10.64 -2.97 22.95
C LYS A 177 -10.11 -1.92 23.93
N ASP A 178 -9.00 -2.20 24.61
CA ASP A 178 -8.53 -1.41 25.75
C ASP A 178 -7.46 -0.36 25.39
N ASP A 179 -7.53 0.26 24.20
CA ASP A 179 -6.57 1.30 23.80
C ASP A 179 -7.11 2.17 22.65
N ILE A 180 -6.83 3.48 22.70
CA ILE A 180 -7.20 4.48 21.69
C ILE A 180 -6.62 4.16 20.31
N CYS A 181 -5.51 3.42 20.26
CA CYS A 181 -4.87 3.01 19.02
C CYS A 181 -5.54 1.80 18.36
N TRP A 182 -6.52 1.14 19.01
CA TRP A 182 -7.20 -0.02 18.46
C TRP A 182 -8.62 0.32 18.05
N ARG A 183 -8.98 0.02 16.80
CA ARG A 183 -10.35 0.11 16.29
C ARG A 183 -10.70 -1.19 15.60
N ASP A 184 -11.82 -1.79 16.01
CA ASP A 184 -12.33 -3.05 15.45
C ASP A 184 -11.29 -4.18 15.41
N GLY A 185 -10.40 -4.23 16.42
CA GLY A 185 -9.35 -5.23 16.51
C GLY A 185 -8.16 -4.99 15.57
N THR A 186 -8.04 -3.82 14.96
CA THR A 186 -6.88 -3.40 14.15
C THR A 186 -6.11 -2.29 14.86
N LEU A 187 -4.78 -2.39 14.89
CA LEU A 187 -3.91 -1.33 15.40
C LEU A 187 -3.77 -0.23 14.35
N HIS A 188 -4.10 0.98 14.75
CA HIS A 188 -3.84 2.20 14.00
C HIS A 188 -2.63 2.89 14.61
N TYR A 189 -1.45 2.62 14.04
CA TYR A 189 -0.19 3.27 14.45
C TYR A 189 -0.22 4.81 14.21
N THR A 190 -1.20 5.29 13.45
CA THR A 190 -1.52 6.71 13.22
C THR A 190 -2.34 7.33 14.37
N GLY A 191 -2.54 6.61 15.48
CA GLY A 191 -3.44 6.96 16.59
C GLY A 191 -3.05 8.13 17.47
N TYR A 192 -2.02 8.93 17.14
CA TYR A 192 -1.84 10.24 17.75
C TYR A 192 -2.72 11.25 17.02
N SER A 193 -4.00 11.30 17.37
CA SER A 193 -4.93 12.33 16.89
C SER A 193 -4.57 13.76 17.33
N HIS A 194 -3.42 13.98 17.97
CA HIS A 194 -3.04 15.24 18.64
C HIS A 194 -1.58 15.70 18.43
N GLY A 195 -0.87 15.21 17.40
CA GLY A 195 0.51 15.65 17.14
C GLY A 195 0.88 15.63 15.66
N ILE A 196 1.64 16.62 15.23
CA ILE A 196 2.20 16.73 13.87
C ILE A 196 3.17 15.56 13.65
N GLY A 197 2.85 14.65 12.72
CA GLY A 197 3.72 13.54 12.30
C GLY A 197 3.24 12.14 12.71
N SER A 198 3.38 11.15 11.81
CA SER A 198 3.14 9.73 12.12
C SER A 198 4.34 9.16 12.87
N PRO A 199 4.17 8.56 14.07
CA PRO A 199 5.27 7.91 14.81
C PRO A 199 6.00 6.84 13.98
N TRP A 200 5.29 6.23 13.04
CA TRP A 200 5.89 5.26 12.13
C TRP A 200 6.97 5.87 11.23
N ASN A 201 6.79 7.11 10.77
CA ASN A 201 7.75 7.73 9.85
C ASN A 201 9.11 7.93 10.53
N ASP A 202 9.12 8.29 11.81
CA ASP A 202 10.34 8.39 12.60
C ASP A 202 10.99 7.01 12.80
N VAL A 203 10.19 5.98 13.06
CA VAL A 203 10.68 4.59 13.21
C VAL A 203 11.25 4.06 11.89
N ALA A 204 10.56 4.29 10.77
CA ALA A 204 10.96 3.85 9.45
C ALA A 204 12.24 4.54 8.95
N THR A 205 12.49 5.79 9.36
CA THR A 205 13.69 6.54 8.96
C THR A 205 14.89 6.29 9.87
N ARG A 206 14.68 5.95 11.15
CA ARG A 206 15.78 5.81 12.14
C ARG A 206 16.17 4.38 12.47
N SER A 207 15.32 3.39 12.15
CA SER A 207 15.56 1.98 12.46
C SER A 207 15.99 1.20 11.23
N THR A 208 17.00 0.34 11.38
CA THR A 208 17.37 -0.65 10.36
C THR A 208 16.31 -1.75 10.23
N ASN A 209 15.54 -2.01 11.30
CA ASN A 209 14.44 -2.96 11.33
C ASN A 209 13.22 -2.31 12.03
N PRO A 210 12.39 -1.54 11.31
CA PRO A 210 11.23 -0.88 11.90
C PRO A 210 10.17 -1.86 12.41
N LEU A 211 10.14 -3.10 11.91
CA LEU A 211 9.27 -4.16 12.44
C LEU A 211 9.66 -4.57 13.86
N PHE A 212 10.96 -4.62 14.18
CA PHE A 212 11.44 -4.96 15.52
C PHE A 212 10.96 -3.96 16.58
N VAL A 213 10.94 -2.66 16.23
CA VAL A 213 10.46 -1.59 17.11
C VAL A 213 8.97 -1.79 17.41
N LEU A 214 8.15 -2.01 16.37
CA LEU A 214 6.73 -2.31 16.51
C LEU A 214 6.49 -3.54 17.39
N LEU A 215 7.19 -4.66 17.13
CA LEU A 215 6.99 -5.86 17.93
C LEU A 215 7.42 -5.67 19.38
N THR A 216 8.49 -4.90 19.62
CA THR A 216 8.92 -4.56 20.99
C THR A 216 7.85 -3.78 21.73
N GLU A 217 7.22 -2.80 21.06
CA GLU A 217 6.09 -2.05 21.62
C GLU A 217 4.90 -2.97 21.89
N LEU A 218 4.55 -3.84 20.93
CA LEU A 218 3.46 -4.80 21.12
C LEU A 218 3.70 -5.72 22.33
N LEU A 219 4.93 -6.20 22.50
CA LEU A 219 5.33 -7.02 23.64
C LEU A 219 5.28 -6.25 24.96
N GLN A 220 5.78 -5.03 25.00
CA GLN A 220 5.86 -4.23 26.23
C GLN A 220 4.49 -3.71 26.66
N LYS A 221 3.70 -3.18 25.72
CA LYS A 221 2.42 -2.53 25.99
C LYS A 221 1.28 -3.52 26.13
N TYR A 222 1.27 -4.59 25.32
CA TYR A 222 0.17 -5.57 25.30
C TYR A 222 0.57 -6.95 25.84
N LYS A 223 1.73 -7.05 26.51
CA LYS A 223 2.23 -8.28 27.19
C LYS A 223 2.17 -9.55 26.33
N LEU A 224 2.43 -9.39 25.04
CA LEU A 224 2.33 -10.44 24.02
C LEU A 224 3.44 -11.52 24.13
N ALA A 225 4.34 -11.43 25.12
CA ALA A 225 5.39 -12.41 25.39
C ALA A 225 5.02 -13.33 26.55
N VAL A 226 4.83 -14.62 26.24
CA VAL A 226 5.12 -15.76 27.12
C VAL A 226 5.71 -16.89 26.28
#